data_AF-M4F5U7-F1
#
_entry.id   AF-M4F5U7-F1
#
_cell.length_a   1.000
_cell.length_b   1.000
_cell.length_c   1.000
_cell.angle_alpha   90.00
_cell.angle_beta   90.00
_cell.angle_gamma   90.00
#
_symmetry.space_group_name_H-M   'P 1'
#
loop_
_entity.id
_entity.type
_entity.pdbx_description
1 polymer ?
#
loop_
_entity_poly.entity_id
_entity_poly.type
_entity_poly.pdbx_seq_one_letter_code
_entity_poly.pdbx_strand_id
1 'polypeptide(L)'
;MSKAPPSLAFLCIQSLKLQLLQGDNPIPDVYELPSELLDGVIAHLPALALHNFQTHIKNRGGLETARFLSKLIPLAPKLVSVDASYNLMPPESLLMLCDSLRSAKGDLKRLDMTGNICISSETDHSSLLGEFQHNGEPIFVLPSSSTSHVPYDDEP
;
A
#
# COMPACT_ATOMS: atom_id res chain seq x y z
N MET A 1 -7.96 -40.16 -27.05
CA MET A 1 -7.85 -39.92 -25.59
C MET A 1 -8.69 -38.70 -25.26
N SER A 2 -9.86 -38.88 -24.63
CA SER A 2 -10.71 -37.76 -24.20
C SER A 2 -10.07 -37.09 -22.99
N LYS A 3 -9.61 -35.85 -23.15
CA LYS A 3 -9.11 -35.04 -22.03
C LYS A 3 -10.26 -34.83 -21.04
N ALA A 4 -10.05 -35.14 -19.77
CA ALA A 4 -11.05 -34.88 -18.74
C ALA A 4 -11.43 -33.38 -18.77
N PRO A 5 -12.71 -33.05 -18.57
CA PRO A 5 -13.13 -31.66 -18.52
C PRO A 5 -12.38 -30.92 -17.39
N PRO A 6 -12.00 -29.65 -17.60
CA PRO A 6 -11.30 -28.87 -16.58
C PRO A 6 -12.18 -28.69 -15.34
N SER A 7 -11.55 -28.70 -14.16
CA SER A 7 -12.25 -28.40 -12.91
C SER A 7 -12.62 -26.92 -12.83
N LEU A 8 -13.65 -26.61 -12.04
CA LEU A 8 -14.06 -25.23 -11.78
C LEU A 8 -12.89 -24.40 -11.20
N ALA A 9 -12.13 -24.97 -10.26
CA ALA A 9 -10.95 -24.32 -9.69
C ALA A 9 -9.90 -23.97 -10.75
N PHE A 10 -9.64 -24.87 -11.70
CA PHE A 10 -8.71 -24.60 -12.80
C PHE A 10 -9.21 -23.45 -13.69
N LEU A 11 -10.51 -23.43 -14.02
CA LEU A 11 -11.11 -22.35 -14.81
C LEU A 11 -11.04 -21.00 -14.07
N CYS A 12 -11.31 -20.98 -12.76
CA CYS A 12 -11.16 -19.78 -11.92
C CYS A 12 -9.72 -19.26 -11.93
N ILE A 13 -8.73 -20.13 -11.74
CA ILE A 13 -7.30 -19.75 -11.74
C ILE A 13 -6.90 -19.16 -13.10
N GLN A 14 -7.33 -19.75 -14.22
CA GLN A 14 -7.01 -19.22 -15.55
C GLN A 14 -7.69 -17.87 -15.81
N SER A 15 -8.93 -17.68 -15.36
CA SER A 15 -9.65 -16.41 -15.51
C SER A 15 -8.94 -15.29 -14.74
N LEU A 16 -8.59 -15.53 -13.48
CA LEU A 16 -7.87 -14.58 -12.64
C LEU A 16 -6.49 -14.25 -13.21
N LYS A 17 -5.77 -15.26 -13.71
CA LYS A 17 -4.47 -15.07 -14.37
C LYS A 17 -4.56 -14.13 -15.58
N LEU A 18 -5.57 -14.30 -16.43
CA LEU A 18 -5.75 -13.42 -17.60
C LEU A 18 -6.08 -11.99 -17.18
N GLN A 19 -6.92 -11.80 -16.17
CA GLN A 19 -7.26 -10.49 -15.64
C GLN A 19 -6.03 -9.80 -15.01
N LEU A 20 -5.24 -10.53 -14.24
CA LEU A 20 -4.00 -10.01 -13.64
C LEU A 20 -2.92 -9.66 -14.67
N LEU A 21 -2.93 -10.31 -15.83
CA LEU A 21 -2.04 -9.96 -16.95
C LEU A 21 -2.45 -8.67 -17.68
N GLN A 22 -3.73 -8.28 -17.63
CA GLN A 22 -4.26 -7.12 -18.34
C GLN A 22 -3.94 -5.79 -17.64
N GLY A 23 -3.73 -5.78 -16.32
CA GLY A 23 -3.21 -4.62 -15.59
C GLY A 23 -4.17 -3.43 -15.39
N ASP A 24 -5.35 -3.42 -15.99
CA ASP A 24 -6.37 -2.39 -15.74
C ASP A 24 -7.09 -2.62 -14.38
N ASN A 25 -7.35 -1.52 -13.66
CA ASN A 25 -7.86 -1.43 -12.27
C ASN A 25 -9.04 -2.36 -11.85
N PRO A 26 -9.30 -2.45 -10.52
CA PRO A 26 -8.93 -3.55 -9.62
C PRO A 26 -9.80 -4.80 -9.79
N ILE A 27 -9.40 -5.93 -9.21
CA ILE A 27 -10.28 -7.09 -9.03
C ILE A 27 -10.84 -7.02 -7.59
N PRO A 28 -12.09 -6.60 -7.37
CA PRO A 28 -12.74 -6.68 -6.05
C PRO A 28 -12.78 -8.12 -5.53
N ASP A 29 -12.94 -9.08 -6.45
CA ASP A 29 -13.22 -10.48 -6.14
C ASP A 29 -11.98 -11.30 -5.73
N VAL A 30 -10.76 -10.76 -5.91
CA VAL A 30 -9.53 -11.46 -5.48
C VAL A 30 -9.40 -11.45 -3.96
N TYR A 31 -9.93 -10.43 -3.28
CA TYR A 31 -9.85 -10.30 -1.82
C TYR A 31 -10.84 -11.22 -1.09
N GLU A 32 -11.83 -11.76 -1.79
CA GLU A 32 -12.81 -12.71 -1.26
C GLU A 32 -12.48 -14.17 -1.61
N LEU A 33 -11.33 -14.42 -2.24
CA LEU A 33 -10.92 -15.78 -2.59
C LEU A 33 -10.65 -16.61 -1.33
N PRO A 34 -11.21 -17.82 -1.23
CA PRO A 34 -10.79 -18.81 -0.25
C PRO A 34 -9.27 -19.03 -0.31
N SER A 35 -8.63 -19.20 0.85
CA SER A 35 -7.17 -19.40 0.96
C SER A 35 -6.64 -20.55 0.10
N GLU A 36 -7.42 -21.61 -0.06
CA GLU A 36 -7.05 -22.79 -0.86
C GLU A 36 -6.98 -22.46 -2.36
N LEU A 37 -7.76 -21.48 -2.83
CA LEU A 37 -7.71 -21.00 -4.22
C LEU A 37 -6.58 -19.98 -4.41
N LEU A 38 -6.25 -19.20 -3.38
CA LEU A 38 -5.16 -18.22 -3.41
C LEU A 38 -3.81 -18.89 -3.69
N ASP A 39 -3.49 -19.97 -2.97
CA ASP A 39 -2.24 -20.73 -3.17
C ASP A 39 -2.19 -21.33 -4.58
N GLY A 40 -3.33 -21.84 -5.06
CA GLY A 40 -3.48 -22.35 -6.42
C GLY A 40 -3.28 -21.27 -7.49
N VAL A 41 -3.77 -20.06 -7.26
CA VAL A 41 -3.55 -18.91 -8.16
C VAL A 41 -2.06 -18.57 -8.17
N ILE A 42 -1.45 -18.32 -7.00
CA ILE A 42 -0.03 -17.93 -6.88
C ILE A 42 0.88 -18.92 -7.61
N ALA A 43 0.66 -20.22 -7.44
CA ALA A 43 1.47 -21.27 -8.08
C ALA A 43 1.40 -21.27 -9.62
N HIS A 44 0.37 -20.67 -10.22
CA HIS A 44 0.13 -20.66 -11.66
C HIS A 44 0.30 -19.28 -12.32
N LEU A 45 0.55 -18.23 -11.52
CA LEU A 45 0.79 -16.89 -12.03
C LEU A 45 2.19 -16.78 -12.65
N PRO A 46 2.30 -16.28 -13.89
CA PRO A 46 3.59 -15.88 -14.44
C PRO A 46 4.14 -14.68 -13.66
N ALA A 47 5.45 -14.46 -13.70
CA ALA A 47 6.13 -13.43 -12.91
C ALA A 47 5.48 -12.03 -13.02
N LEU A 48 5.05 -11.61 -14.21
CA LEU A 48 4.34 -10.34 -14.41
C LEU A 48 2.98 -10.31 -13.71
N ALA A 49 2.19 -11.39 -13.82
CA ALA A 49 0.89 -11.46 -13.16
C ALA A 49 1.03 -11.59 -11.64
N LEU A 50 2.09 -12.25 -11.16
CA LEU A 50 2.43 -12.33 -9.75
C LEU A 50 2.86 -10.96 -9.22
N HIS A 51 3.66 -10.22 -10.00
CA HIS A 51 4.01 -8.84 -9.70
C HIS A 51 2.76 -7.96 -9.62
N ASN A 52 1.86 -8.05 -10.62
CA ASN A 52 0.59 -7.34 -10.62
C ASN A 52 -0.31 -7.75 -9.46
N PHE A 53 -0.37 -9.03 -9.14
CA PHE A 53 -1.10 -9.53 -7.99
C PHE A 53 -0.58 -8.94 -6.68
N GLN A 54 0.74 -8.91 -6.51
CA GLN A 54 1.40 -8.32 -5.35
C GLN A 54 1.28 -6.80 -5.30
N THR A 55 1.22 -6.10 -6.44
CA THR A 55 0.98 -4.64 -6.46
C THR A 55 -0.49 -4.32 -6.24
N HIS A 56 -1.41 -5.21 -6.63
CA HIS A 56 -2.85 -5.02 -6.47
C HIS A 56 -3.33 -5.40 -5.07
N ILE A 57 -2.87 -6.49 -4.45
CA ILE A 57 -3.28 -6.96 -3.10
C ILE A 57 -2.80 -6.06 -1.95
N LYS A 58 -1.92 -5.09 -2.22
CA LYS A 58 -1.55 -4.07 -1.24
C LYS A 58 -2.79 -3.23 -0.88
N ASN A 59 -3.06 -3.08 0.42
CA ASN A 59 -4.22 -2.35 0.97
C ASN A 59 -4.47 -1.04 0.21
N ARG A 60 -5.45 -0.97 -0.69
CA ARG A 60 -5.74 0.26 -1.46
C ARG A 60 -6.64 1.23 -0.70
N GLY A 61 -6.47 1.34 0.61
CA GLY A 61 -7.42 2.08 1.44
C GLY A 61 -7.41 3.59 1.20
N GLY A 62 -6.40 4.12 0.51
CA GLY A 62 -6.37 5.47 -0.05
C GLY A 62 -6.62 6.54 1.00
N LEU A 63 -7.37 7.57 0.63
CA LEU A 63 -7.76 8.65 1.55
C LEU A 63 -8.62 8.13 2.72
N GLU A 64 -9.37 7.04 2.54
CA GLU A 64 -10.20 6.47 3.60
C GLU A 64 -9.36 5.81 4.71
N THR A 65 -8.17 5.25 4.39
CA THR A 65 -7.21 4.84 5.42
C THR A 65 -6.77 6.03 6.26
N ALA A 66 -6.41 7.14 5.63
CA ALA A 66 -6.03 8.36 6.35
C ALA A 66 -7.17 8.87 7.23
N ARG A 67 -8.41 8.81 6.73
CA ARG A 67 -9.63 9.20 7.46
C ARG A 67 -9.95 8.27 8.63
N PHE A 68 -9.70 6.98 8.48
CA PHE A 68 -9.83 6.02 9.57
C PHE A 68 -8.78 6.29 10.64
N LEU A 69 -7.51 6.43 10.25
CA LEU A 69 -6.40 6.71 11.17
C LEU A 69 -6.58 8.05 11.89
N SER A 70 -7.08 9.08 11.21
CA SER A 70 -7.32 10.39 11.83
C SER A 70 -8.38 10.35 12.93
N LYS A 71 -9.29 9.36 12.90
CA LYS A 71 -10.22 9.07 13.99
C LYS A 71 -9.62 8.13 15.02
N LEU A 72 -8.84 7.13 14.60
CA LEU A 72 -8.26 6.12 15.48
C LEU A 72 -7.24 6.74 16.45
N ILE A 73 -6.31 7.55 15.95
CA ILE A 73 -5.20 8.13 16.71
C ILE A 73 -5.68 8.83 18.00
N PRO A 74 -6.65 9.75 17.98
CA PRO A 74 -7.12 10.40 19.21
C PRO A 74 -7.94 9.47 20.12
N LEU A 75 -8.55 8.41 19.60
CA LEU A 75 -9.35 7.44 20.37
C LEU A 75 -8.49 6.35 21.03
N ALA A 76 -7.24 6.17 20.58
CA ALA A 76 -6.34 5.12 21.03
C ALA A 76 -5.07 5.72 21.65
N PRO A 77 -5.12 6.31 22.86
CA PRO A 77 -3.98 6.98 23.48
C PRO A 77 -2.79 6.05 23.76
N LYS A 78 -3.03 4.75 23.88
CA LYS A 78 -2.01 3.71 24.07
C LYS A 78 -1.43 3.16 22.75
N LEU A 79 -1.84 3.70 21.60
CA LEU A 79 -1.35 3.27 20.30
C LEU A 79 0.11 3.70 20.15
N VAL A 80 1.01 2.73 19.98
CA VAL A 80 2.46 2.98 19.94
C VAL A 80 3.00 3.04 18.51
N SER A 81 2.49 2.18 17.62
CA SER A 81 2.95 2.11 16.24
C SER A 81 1.82 1.74 15.27
N VAL A 82 1.87 2.27 14.06
CA VAL A 82 0.97 1.93 12.95
C VAL A 82 1.79 1.70 11.69
N ASP A 83 1.48 0.62 10.97
CA ASP A 83 1.95 0.39 9.60
C ASP A 83 0.82 0.77 8.63
N ALA A 84 1.00 1.89 7.96
CA ALA A 84 0.13 2.39 6.90
C ALA A 84 0.88 2.44 5.56
N SER A 85 1.92 1.60 5.42
CA SER A 85 2.71 1.51 4.20
C SER A 85 1.86 0.97 3.04
N TYR A 86 2.22 1.36 1.82
CA TYR A 86 1.57 0.92 0.58
C TYR A 86 0.04 1.07 0.57
N ASN A 87 -0.50 2.08 1.25
CA ASN A 87 -1.94 2.29 1.35
C ASN A 87 -2.54 3.11 0.19
N LEU A 88 -1.73 3.52 -0.78
CA LEU A 88 -2.09 4.46 -1.86
C LEU A 88 -2.67 5.78 -1.32
N MET A 89 -2.20 6.24 -0.17
CA MET A 89 -2.64 7.50 0.42
C MET A 89 -2.20 8.69 -0.48
N PRO A 90 -3.13 9.58 -0.87
CA PRO A 90 -2.79 10.79 -1.61
C PRO A 90 -2.09 11.84 -0.69
N PRO A 91 -1.45 12.88 -1.26
CA PRO A 91 -0.64 13.85 -0.50
C PRO A 91 -1.40 14.50 0.68
N GLU A 92 -2.69 14.81 0.49
CA GLU A 92 -3.54 15.46 1.50
C GLU A 92 -3.74 14.61 2.77
N SER A 93 -3.47 13.30 2.67
CA SER A 93 -3.49 12.38 3.82
C SER A 93 -2.50 12.78 4.89
N LEU A 94 -1.33 13.31 4.51
CA LEU A 94 -0.29 13.69 5.45
C LEU A 94 -0.76 14.83 6.35
N LEU A 95 -1.35 15.87 5.77
CA LEU A 95 -1.91 17.01 6.51
C LEU A 95 -3.02 16.54 7.47
N MET A 96 -3.93 15.69 6.99
CA MET A 96 -5.00 15.13 7.81
C MET A 96 -4.48 14.36 9.04
N LEU A 97 -3.41 13.59 8.85
CA LEU A 97 -2.79 12.82 9.94
C LEU A 97 -2.01 13.72 10.90
N CYS A 98 -1.36 14.76 10.40
CA CYS A 98 -0.69 15.78 11.23
C CYS A 98 -1.71 16.50 12.15
N ASP A 99 -2.85 16.93 11.61
CA ASP A 99 -3.89 17.61 12.40
C ASP A 99 -4.47 16.70 13.50
N SER A 100 -4.65 15.42 13.17
CA SER A 100 -5.10 14.41 14.13
C SER A 100 -4.08 14.18 15.25
N LEU A 101 -2.80 14.01 14.89
CA LEU A 101 -1.69 13.84 15.84
C LEU A 101 -1.55 15.05 16.78
N ARG A 102 -1.69 16.28 16.25
CA ARG A 102 -1.64 17.52 17.03
C ARG A 102 -2.75 17.59 18.08
N SER A 103 -3.92 17.06 17.74
CA SER A 103 -5.09 17.03 18.62
C SER A 103 -5.08 15.85 19.60
N ALA A 104 -4.30 14.81 19.30
CA ALA A 104 -4.23 13.60 20.10
C ALA A 104 -3.26 13.77 21.28
N LYS A 105 -3.63 13.15 22.41
CA LYS A 105 -2.71 12.95 23.54
C LYS A 105 -2.46 11.46 23.64
N GLY A 106 -1.29 11.01 23.21
CA GLY A 106 -0.99 9.57 23.18
C GLY A 106 0.48 9.26 22.97
N ASP A 107 0.78 7.97 23.03
CA ASP A 107 2.14 7.42 23.05
C ASP A 107 2.62 7.01 21.65
N LEU A 108 2.05 7.57 20.57
CA LEU A 108 2.39 7.16 19.22
C LEU A 108 3.84 7.53 18.91
N LYS A 109 4.64 6.53 18.57
CA LYS A 109 6.08 6.65 18.28
C LYS A 109 6.41 6.43 16.82
N ARG A 110 5.57 5.70 16.09
CA ARG A 110 5.82 5.35 14.69
C ARG A 110 4.54 5.27 13.88
N LEU A 111 4.52 5.96 12.75
CA LEU A 111 3.51 5.84 11.71
C LEU A 111 4.24 5.62 10.39
N ASP A 112 4.27 4.36 9.95
CA ASP A 112 4.92 3.99 8.70
C ASP A 112 4.02 4.35 7.52
N MET A 113 4.50 5.22 6.64
CA MET A 113 3.82 5.66 5.44
C MET A 113 4.65 5.36 4.17
N THR A 114 5.64 4.48 4.26
CA THR A 114 6.45 4.08 3.11
C THR A 114 5.60 3.49 1.98
N GLY A 115 6.05 3.58 0.74
CA GLY A 115 5.29 3.07 -0.41
C GLY A 115 4.03 3.85 -0.79
N ASN A 116 3.66 4.92 -0.08
CA ASN A 116 2.66 5.90 -0.52
C ASN A 116 3.34 6.98 -1.39
N ILE A 117 3.68 6.62 -2.63
CA ILE A 117 4.60 7.35 -3.53
C ILE A 117 4.22 8.83 -3.74
N CYS A 118 2.93 9.18 -3.62
CA CYS A 118 2.48 10.55 -3.79
C CYS A 118 2.75 11.47 -2.59
N ILE A 119 3.17 10.96 -1.43
CA ILE A 119 3.33 11.77 -0.20
C ILE A 119 4.66 12.53 -0.16
N SER A 120 5.67 12.09 -0.92
CA SER A 120 7.05 12.57 -0.77
C SER A 120 7.45 13.78 -1.64
N SER A 121 6.57 14.37 -2.46
CA SER A 121 6.99 15.40 -3.44
C SER A 121 6.98 16.85 -2.95
N GLU A 122 6.45 17.15 -1.77
CA GLU A 122 6.30 18.53 -1.33
C GLU A 122 7.44 18.88 -0.34
N THR A 123 8.43 19.65 -0.80
CA THR A 123 9.51 20.25 0.00
C THR A 123 9.03 21.05 1.21
N ASP A 124 7.73 21.37 1.27
CA ASP A 124 7.09 22.20 2.29
C ASP A 124 6.72 21.46 3.58
N HIS A 125 6.76 20.12 3.60
CA HIS A 125 6.35 19.35 4.79
C HIS A 125 7.46 19.10 5.80
N SER A 126 8.71 19.44 5.50
CA SER A 126 9.85 19.23 6.42
C SER A 126 9.67 19.94 7.77
N SER A 127 9.25 21.21 7.74
CA SER A 127 8.96 22.00 8.94
C SER A 127 7.73 21.48 9.71
N LEU A 128 6.70 21.01 9.00
CA LEU A 128 5.48 20.45 9.59
C LEU A 128 5.78 19.15 10.33
N LEU A 129 6.56 18.25 9.71
CA LEU A 129 6.88 16.94 10.28
C LEU A 129 7.87 17.04 11.45
N GLY A 130 8.67 18.10 11.48
CA GLY A 130 9.61 18.38 12.56
C GLY A 130 8.95 18.51 13.94
N GLU A 131 7.65 18.82 14.04
CA GLU A 131 6.97 18.86 15.34
C GLU A 131 6.67 17.46 15.91
N PHE A 132 6.58 16.45 15.05
CA PHE A 132 6.13 15.11 15.42
C PHE A 132 7.32 14.19 15.66
N GLN A 133 7.88 14.28 16.87
CA GLN A 133 9.03 13.48 17.29
C GLN A 133 8.77 12.82 18.64
N HIS A 134 9.34 11.63 18.83
CA HIS A 134 9.37 10.93 20.11
C HIS A 134 10.82 10.55 20.44
N ASN A 135 11.35 11.06 21.55
CA ASN A 135 12.76 10.90 21.95
C ASN A 135 13.77 11.35 20.88
N GLY A 136 13.44 12.39 20.09
CA GLY A 136 14.30 12.92 19.03
C GLY A 136 14.21 12.16 17.69
N GLU A 137 13.43 11.08 17.63
CA GLU A 137 13.17 10.33 16.40
C GLU A 137 11.83 10.77 15.77
N PRO A 138 11.75 10.91 14.43
CA PRO A 138 10.51 11.29 13.77
C PRO A 138 9.45 10.19 13.90
N ILE A 139 8.21 10.59 14.17
CA ILE A 139 7.06 9.67 14.25
C ILE A 139 6.73 9.13 12.85
N PHE A 140 6.77 9.97 11.82
CA PHE A 140 6.46 9.58 10.44
C PHE A 140 7.65 8.92 9.76
N VAL A 141 7.43 7.74 9.17
CA VAL A 141 8.40 7.08 8.27
C VAL A 141 7.89 7.24 6.85
N LEU A 142 8.51 8.12 6.07
CA LEU A 142 8.06 8.49 4.73
C LEU A 142 8.75 7.66 3.62
N PRO A 143 8.13 7.59 2.41
CA PRO A 143 8.79 6.99 1.25
C PRO A 143 10.12 7.67 0.97
N SER A 144 11.16 6.87 0.75
CA SER A 144 12.43 7.39 0.24
C SER A 144 12.22 7.94 -1.17
N SER A 145 12.65 9.16 -1.44
CA SER A 145 12.72 9.69 -2.80
C SER A 145 13.72 8.85 -3.59
N SER A 146 13.24 7.88 -4.37
CA SER A 146 14.08 7.14 -5.31
C SER A 146 14.48 8.06 -6.47
N THR A 147 15.58 8.79 -6.34
CA THR A 147 16.29 9.35 -7.49
C THR A 147 17.09 8.25 -8.16
N SER A 148 16.43 7.50 -9.05
CA SER A 148 17.13 6.70 -10.05
C SER A 148 16.98 7.39 -11.40
N HIS A 149 17.58 8.58 -11.53
CA HIS A 149 17.90 9.13 -12.85
C HIS A 149 19.11 8.35 -13.36
N VAL A 150 18.86 7.15 -13.91
CA VAL A 150 19.88 6.51 -14.77
C VAL A 150 19.95 7.41 -16.00
N PRO A 151 21.10 8.05 -16.30
CA PRO A 151 21.25 8.76 -17.55
C PRO A 151 21.12 7.70 -18.64
N TYR A 152 20.17 7.87 -19.56
CA TYR A 152 20.22 7.12 -20.80
C TYR A 152 21.56 7.44 -21.44
N ASP A 153 22.37 6.40 -21.60
CA ASP A 153 23.62 6.43 -22.33
C ASP A 153 23.24 6.53 -23.82
N ASP A 154 22.94 7.75 -24.25
CA ASP A 154 22.87 8.10 -25.66
C ASP A 154 24.30 8.06 -26.20
N GLU A 155 24.74 6.87 -26.63
CA GLU A 155 25.85 6.72 -27.56
C GLU A 155 25.34 6.41 -28.99
N PRO A 156 26.06 6.88 -30.02
CA PRO A 156 25.51 7.43 -31.27
C PRO A 156 25.21 6.42 -32.40
#